data_AF-A0A2V8T7N1-F1
#
_entry.id   AF-A0A2V8T7N1-F1
#
_cell.length_a   1.000
_cell.length_b   1.000
_cell.length_c   1.000
_cell.angle_alpha   90.00
_cell.angle_beta   90.00
_cell.angle_gamma   90.00
#
_symmetry.space_group_name_H-M   'P 1'
#
loop_
_entity.id
_entity.type
_entity.pdbx_description
1 polymer ?
#
loop_
_entity_poly.entity_id
_entity_poly.type
_entity_poly.pdbx_seq_one_letter_code
_entity_poly.pdbx_strand_id
1 'polypeptide(L)' 'MATHVHIQVRGIVQGVGFRPFVFSQAHRRSLRGLV' A
#
# COMPACT_ATOMS: atom_id res chain seq x y z
N MET A 1 -19.17 5.50 -6.20
CA MET A 1 -17.97 6.11 -6.82
C MET A 1 -16.75 5.54 -6.14
N ALA A 2 -15.70 5.19 -6.88
CA ALA A 2 -14.43 4.75 -6.28
C ALA A 2 -13.47 5.93 -6.20
N THR A 3 -12.93 6.19 -5.01
CA THR A 3 -11.93 7.25 -4.80
C THR A 3 -10.54 6.68 -5.00
N HIS A 4 -9.76 7.32 -5.88
CA HIS A 4 -8.35 6.97 -6.07
C HIS A 4 -7.48 8.00 -5.34
N VAL A 5 -6.47 7.52 -4.60
CA VAL A 5 -5.57 8.36 -3.79
C VAL A 5 -4.13 7.98 -4.09
N HIS A 6 -3.25 8.98 -4.19
CA HIS A 6 -1.80 8.79 -4.30
C HIS A 6 -1.14 9.18 -2.96
N ILE A 7 -0.30 8.31 -2.42
CA ILE A 7 0.32 8.50 -1.10
C ILE A 7 1.84 8.40 -1.27
N GLN A 8 2.56 9.42 -0.78
CA GLN A 8 4.02 9.39 -0.67
C GLN A 8 4.40 9.00 0.77
N VAL A 9 5.16 7.91 0.92
CA VAL A 9 5.67 7.46 2.23
C VAL A 9 7.16 7.81 2.34
N ARG A 10 7.57 8.36 3.48
CA ARG A 10 8.96 8.78 3.76
C ARG A 10 9.45 8.11 5.05
N GLY A 11 10.78 7.96 5.16
CA GLY A 11 11.43 7.27 6.29
C GLY A 11 12.03 5.92 5.87
N ILE A 12 12.23 5.02 6.85
CA ILE A 12 12.76 3.67 6.60
C ILE A 12 11.63 2.78 6.07
N VAL A 13 11.54 2.64 4.75
CA VAL A 13 10.48 1.86 4.07
C VAL A 13 11.02 0.75 3.16
N GLN A 14 12.32 0.74 2.90
CA GLN A 14 12.97 -0.26 2.05
C GLN A 14 13.66 -1.32 2.91
N GLY A 15 13.65 -2.59 2.46
CA GLY A 15 14.28 -3.69 3.18
C GLY A 15 13.54 -4.19 4.44
N VAL A 16 12.41 -3.56 4.80
CA VAL A 16 11.65 -3.86 6.04
C VAL A 16 10.36 -4.66 5.82
N GLY A 17 10.13 -5.17 4.61
CA GLY A 17 8.88 -5.88 4.28
C GLY A 17 7.66 -4.97 4.04
N PHE A 18 7.88 -3.68 3.78
CA PHE A 18 6.81 -2.71 3.54
C PHE A 18 5.84 -3.11 2.41
N ARG A 19 6.35 -3.49 1.24
CA ARG A 19 5.51 -3.82 0.07
C ARG A 19 4.61 -5.05 0.32
N PRO A 20 5.13 -6.19 0.84
CA PRO A 20 4.28 -7.31 1.26
C PRO A 20 3.22 -6.95 2.30
N PHE A 21 3.56 -6.10 3.28
CA PHE A 21 2.60 -5.65 4.30
C PHE A 21 1.45 -4.86 3.67
N VAL A 22 1.75 -3.86 2.84
CA VAL A 22 0.73 -3.05 2.16
C VAL A 22 -0.14 -3.91 1.24
N PHE A 23 0.45 -4.83 0.48
CA PHE A 23 -0.29 -5.75 -0.37
C PHE A 23 -1.30 -6.59 0.42
N SER A 24 -0.89 -7.17 1.56
CA SER A 24 -1.78 -7.93 2.45
C SER A 24 -2.93 -7.07 2.98
N GLN A 25 -2.65 -5.83 3.40
CA GLN A 25 -3.68 -4.91 3.89
C GLN A 25 -4.65 -4.47 2.77
N ALA A 26 -4.16 -4.28 1.55
CA ALA A 26 -4.97 -3.95 0.38
C ALA A 26 -5.89 -5.11 0.00
N HIS A 27 -5.36 -6.33 -0.07
CA HIS A 27 -6.14 -7.53 -0.37
C HIS A 27 -7.26 -7.76 0.66
N ARG A 28 -6.96 -7.66 1.97
CA ARG A 28 -7.95 -7.79 3.05
C ARG A 28 -9.09 -6.75 2.98
N ARG A 29 -8.84 -5.59 2.38
CA ARG A 29 -9.81 -4.49 2.26
C ARG A 29 -10.41 -4.38 0.86
N SER A 30 -10.14 -5.35 -0.02
CA SER A 30 -10.55 -5.31 -1.44
C SER A 30 -10.13 -4.02 -2.16
N LEU A 31 -9.00 -3.42 -1.76
CA LEU A 31 -8.44 -2.25 -2.42
C LEU A 31 -7.66 -2.67 -3.66
N ARG A 32 -7.80 -1.89 -4.73
CA ARG A 32 -7.05 -2.06 -5.98
C ARG A 32 -6.00 -0.95 -6.07
N GLY A 33 -4.80 -1.28 -6.53
CA GLY A 33 -3.71 -0.32 -6.65
C GLY A 33 -2.34 -0.98 -6.73
N LEU A 34 -1.30 -0.15 -6.55
CA LEU A 34 0.11 -0.53 -6.69
C LEU A 34 0.90 0.08 -5.52
N VAL A 35 2.02 -0.57 -5.16
CA VAL A 35 2.97 -0.13 -4.12
C VAL A 35 4.42 -0.31 -4.54
#